data_AF-A0A520IX92-F1
#
_entry.id   AF-A0A520IX92-F1
#
_cell.length_a   1.000
_cell.length_b   1.000
_cell.length_c   1.000
_cell.angle_alpha   90.00
_cell.angle_beta   90.00
_cell.angle_gamma   90.00
#
_symmetry.space_group_name_H-M   'P 1'
#
loop_
_entity.id
_entity.type
_entity.pdbx_description
1 polymer ?
#
loop_
_entity_poly.entity_id
_entity_poly.type
_entity_poly.pdbx_seq_one_letter_code
_entity_poly.pdbx_strand_id
1 'polypeptide(L)'
;MRHTVRSYRGMVTAPHHLAAQAGLGVLQDGGTAIEASVAVAATLAVVYPHMTGIGGDGFWLIAEPDGQVHAVHGCGCAAANADLALYAGHAGVPTRGPLAANTVAGTISAWAAALDQGGATLPLDRLLRDAIFHAESGVAVTRGGAAIAAAKGAELRGLVQPLAFAQRPSRRFKDRSVGTGLPAQL
;
A
#
# COMPACT_ATOMS: atom_id res chain seq x y z
N MET A 1 6.74 16.95 -26.99
CA MET A 1 7.44 17.63 -25.86
C MET A 1 6.91 17.06 -24.55
N ARG A 2 7.77 16.83 -23.55
CA ARG A 2 7.34 16.50 -22.18
C ARG A 2 7.33 17.79 -21.35
N HIS A 3 6.22 18.09 -20.69
CA HIS A 3 6.11 19.23 -19.77
C HIS A 3 6.49 18.78 -18.36
N THR A 4 7.46 19.45 -17.74
CA THR A 4 7.84 19.19 -16.34
C THR A 4 6.88 19.92 -15.41
N VAL A 5 6.21 19.18 -14.52
CA VAL A 5 5.38 19.76 -13.47
C VAL A 5 6.28 20.48 -12.46
N ARG A 6 5.86 21.65 -11.96
CA ARG A 6 6.61 22.46 -10.99
C ARG A 6 5.71 22.82 -9.80
N SER A 7 6.32 22.94 -8.61
CA SER A 7 5.67 23.39 -7.39
C SER A 7 6.66 24.17 -6.53
N TYR A 8 6.16 25.16 -5.78
CA TYR A 8 6.97 25.98 -4.85
C TYR A 8 6.81 25.56 -3.39
N ARG A 9 5.88 24.66 -3.07
CA ARG A 9 5.48 24.31 -1.69
C ARG A 9 5.53 22.81 -1.40
N GLY A 10 6.22 22.04 -2.23
CA GLY A 10 6.30 20.57 -2.16
C GLY A 10 5.51 19.87 -3.28
N MET A 11 5.87 18.62 -3.53
CA MET A 11 5.28 17.79 -4.57
C MET A 11 5.27 16.33 -4.12
N VAL A 12 4.17 15.62 -4.40
CA VAL A 12 4.05 14.18 -4.15
C VAL A 12 3.81 13.49 -5.48
N THR A 13 4.53 12.39 -5.71
CA THR A 13 4.30 11.52 -6.86
C THR A 13 4.09 10.09 -6.38
N ALA A 14 3.16 9.38 -6.99
CA ALA A 14 2.82 8.00 -6.62
C ALA A 14 2.25 7.27 -7.85
N PRO A 15 2.31 5.93 -7.90
CA PRO A 15 1.73 5.15 -9.00
C PRO A 15 0.19 5.17 -9.01
N HIS A 16 -0.44 5.68 -7.95
CA HIS A 16 -1.89 5.81 -7.86
C HIS A 16 -2.26 7.24 -7.41
N HIS A 17 -3.22 7.87 -8.13
CA HIS A 17 -3.58 9.27 -7.88
C HIS A 17 -4.12 9.51 -6.46
N LEU A 18 -4.93 8.59 -5.91
CA LEU A 18 -5.42 8.68 -4.53
C LEU A 18 -4.28 8.69 -3.50
N ALA A 19 -3.21 7.92 -3.73
CA ALA A 19 -2.06 7.93 -2.83
C ALA A 19 -1.27 9.25 -2.94
N ALA A 20 -1.10 9.78 -4.16
CA ALA A 20 -0.50 11.10 -4.33
C ALA A 20 -1.34 12.21 -3.65
N GLN A 21 -2.66 12.11 -3.71
CA GLN A 21 -3.57 13.03 -3.03
C GLN A 21 -3.48 12.92 -1.50
N ALA A 22 -3.37 11.71 -0.94
CA ALA A 22 -3.18 11.51 0.50
C ALA A 22 -1.90 12.20 1.00
N GLY A 23 -0.77 11.97 0.32
CA GLY A 23 0.49 12.64 0.66
C GLY A 23 0.40 14.16 0.50
N LEU A 24 -0.23 14.65 -0.57
CA LEU A 24 -0.45 16.08 -0.76
C LEU A 24 -1.28 16.69 0.38
N GLY A 25 -2.33 15.99 0.83
CA GLY A 25 -3.16 16.42 1.95
C GLY A 25 -2.34 16.55 3.23
N VAL A 26 -1.43 15.62 3.50
CA VAL A 26 -0.51 15.72 4.65
C VAL A 26 0.42 16.93 4.53
N LEU A 27 1.00 17.20 3.35
CA LEU A 27 1.81 18.41 3.15
C LEU A 27 0.99 19.70 3.32
N GLN A 28 -0.27 19.70 2.89
CA GLN A 28 -1.18 20.84 3.05
C GLN A 28 -1.53 21.11 4.52
N ASP A 29 -1.58 20.05 5.33
CA ASP A 29 -1.79 20.14 6.78
C ASP A 29 -0.51 20.52 7.55
N GLY A 30 0.58 20.84 6.85
CA GLY A 30 1.86 21.25 7.43
C GLY A 30 2.77 20.10 7.84
N GLY A 31 2.45 18.86 7.45
CA GLY A 31 3.29 17.70 7.69
C GLY A 31 4.58 17.72 6.86
N THR A 32 5.54 16.92 7.31
CA THR A 32 6.85 16.71 6.68
C THR A 32 6.77 15.79 5.47
N ALA A 33 7.85 15.73 4.68
CA ALA A 33 7.97 14.78 3.57
C ALA A 33 7.89 13.31 4.03
N ILE A 34 8.40 13.01 5.23
CA ILE A 34 8.35 11.67 5.83
C ILE A 34 6.91 11.29 6.15
N GLU A 35 6.16 12.17 6.83
CA GLU A 35 4.75 11.97 7.16
C GLU A 35 3.88 11.81 5.92
N ALA A 36 4.12 12.64 4.90
CA ALA A 36 3.43 12.53 3.62
C ALA A 36 3.74 11.19 2.93
N SER A 37 4.97 10.70 3.03
CA SER A 37 5.37 9.41 2.47
C SER A 37 4.69 8.24 3.19
N VAL A 38 4.50 8.32 4.51
CA VAL A 38 3.72 7.32 5.27
C VAL A 38 2.27 7.29 4.80
N ALA A 39 1.64 8.45 4.62
CA ALA A 39 0.26 8.51 4.10
C ALA A 39 0.13 7.95 2.68
N VAL A 40 1.13 8.21 1.82
CA VAL A 40 1.21 7.61 0.47
C VAL A 40 1.32 6.09 0.58
N ALA A 41 2.27 5.57 1.37
CA ALA A 41 2.52 4.14 1.50
C ALA A 41 1.31 3.39 2.09
N ALA A 42 0.69 3.94 3.13
CA ALA A 42 -0.54 3.41 3.72
C ALA A 42 -1.68 3.37 2.70
N THR A 43 -1.85 4.44 1.93
CA THR A 43 -2.90 4.50 0.91
C THR A 43 -2.64 3.50 -0.22
N LEU A 44 -1.38 3.34 -0.67
CA LEU A 44 -1.01 2.37 -1.69
C LEU A 44 -1.29 0.93 -1.28
N ALA A 45 -1.12 0.58 0.01
CA ALA A 45 -1.48 -0.75 0.52
C ALA A 45 -2.98 -1.09 0.33
N VAL A 46 -3.83 -0.07 0.16
CA VAL A 46 -5.28 -0.21 -0.04
C VAL A 46 -5.64 -0.10 -1.52
N VAL A 47 -5.19 0.95 -2.20
CA VAL A 47 -5.64 1.29 -3.56
C VAL A 47 -4.79 0.65 -4.66
N TYR A 48 -3.62 0.14 -4.31
CA TYR A 48 -2.66 -0.48 -5.23
C TYR A 48 -2.12 -1.84 -4.71
N PRO A 49 -2.99 -2.75 -4.24
CA PRO A 49 -2.58 -3.92 -3.43
C PRO A 49 -1.88 -5.03 -4.22
N HIS A 50 -1.89 -4.96 -5.56
CA HIS A 50 -1.23 -5.94 -6.42
C HIS A 50 0.28 -5.70 -6.55
N MET A 51 0.79 -4.57 -6.05
CA MET A 51 2.21 -4.20 -6.13
C MET A 51 2.86 -3.97 -4.77
N THR A 52 2.08 -3.62 -3.75
CA THR A 52 2.60 -3.34 -2.40
C THR A 52 1.51 -3.56 -1.35
N GLY A 53 1.91 -3.74 -0.09
CA GLY A 53 0.99 -3.94 1.02
C GLY A 53 1.72 -4.02 2.37
N ILE A 54 0.96 -3.98 3.46
CA ILE A 54 1.49 -3.99 4.83
C ILE A 54 2.18 -5.30 5.23
N GLY A 55 1.95 -6.38 4.48
CA GLY A 55 2.56 -7.68 4.71
C GLY A 55 3.90 -7.88 3.98
N GLY A 56 4.46 -6.84 3.38
CA GLY A 56 5.73 -6.88 2.67
C GLY A 56 6.85 -6.13 3.37
N ASP A 57 7.75 -5.59 2.57
CA ASP A 57 8.94 -4.85 2.99
C ASP A 57 8.89 -3.38 2.53
N GLY A 58 9.83 -2.57 3.00
CA GLY A 58 9.97 -1.17 2.59
C GLY A 58 11.41 -0.67 2.66
N PHE A 59 11.85 0.07 1.65
CA PHE A 59 13.17 0.71 1.61
C PHE A 59 12.99 2.19 1.32
N TRP A 60 13.53 3.04 2.20
CA TRP A 60 13.32 4.48 2.15
C TRP A 60 14.66 5.18 2.08
N LEU A 61 14.76 6.21 1.24
CA LEU A 61 15.87 7.15 1.23
C LEU A 61 15.31 8.51 1.61
N ILE A 62 15.85 9.07 2.68
CA ILE A 62 15.40 10.33 3.28
C ILE A 62 16.56 11.29 3.18
N ALA A 63 16.37 12.36 2.43
CA ALA A 63 17.36 13.43 2.27
C ALA A 63 16.95 14.63 3.14
N GLU A 64 17.85 15.05 4.01
CA GLU A 64 17.69 16.19 4.90
C GLU A 64 18.05 17.51 4.21
N PRO A 65 17.59 18.67 4.72
CA PRO A 65 17.89 19.97 4.15
C PRO A 65 19.39 20.31 4.10
N ASP A 66 20.20 19.71 4.98
CA ASP A 66 21.66 19.88 5.03
C ASP A 66 22.40 18.97 4.04
N GLY A 67 21.68 18.14 3.28
CA GLY A 67 22.21 17.23 2.29
C GLY A 67 22.59 15.85 2.83
N GLN A 68 22.42 15.57 4.13
CA GLN A 68 22.58 14.22 4.66
C GLN A 68 21.48 13.31 4.11
N VAL A 69 21.84 12.03 3.86
CA VAL A 69 20.89 11.04 3.38
C VAL A 69 20.92 9.83 4.29
N HIS A 70 19.74 9.48 4.80
CA HIS A 70 19.52 8.33 5.64
C HIS A 70 18.71 7.28 4.89
N ALA A 71 19.01 6.01 5.16
CA ALA A 71 18.29 4.88 4.60
C ALA A 71 17.55 4.13 5.71
N VAL A 72 16.29 3.80 5.47
CA VAL A 72 15.51 2.89 6.34
C VAL A 72 15.33 1.57 5.61
N HIS A 73 15.79 0.49 6.25
CA HIS A 73 15.72 -0.88 5.74
C HIS A 73 14.62 -1.65 6.50
N GLY A 74 13.40 -1.62 5.98
CA GLY A 74 12.29 -2.45 6.45
C GLY A 74 12.20 -3.76 5.68
N CYS A 75 13.31 -4.50 5.61
CA CYS A 75 13.35 -5.84 5.04
C CYS A 75 13.24 -6.86 6.18
N GLY A 76 12.21 -7.69 6.16
CA GLY A 76 12.03 -8.73 7.15
C GLY A 76 13.09 -9.82 7.09
N CYS A 77 13.45 -10.33 8.26
CA CYS A 77 14.22 -11.57 8.36
C CYS A 77 13.33 -12.78 8.02
N ALA A 78 13.99 -13.90 7.68
CA ALA A 78 13.30 -15.19 7.62
C ALA A 78 12.64 -15.50 8.96
N ALA A 79 11.45 -16.10 8.91
CA ALA A 79 10.75 -16.59 10.09
C ALA A 79 11.64 -17.59 10.84
N ALA A 80 11.60 -17.57 12.17
CA ALA A 80 12.49 -18.38 13.01
C ALA A 80 12.43 -19.89 12.69
N ASN A 81 11.27 -20.37 12.24
CA ASN A 81 11.05 -21.78 11.89
C ASN A 81 11.21 -22.07 10.38
N ALA A 82 11.61 -21.08 9.56
CA ALA A 82 11.84 -21.26 8.13
C ALA A 82 13.24 -21.82 7.84
N ASP A 83 13.54 -22.98 8.41
CA ASP A 83 14.80 -23.70 8.16
C ASP A 83 14.67 -24.68 6.98
N LEU A 84 15.76 -25.36 6.63
CA LEU A 84 15.77 -26.34 5.54
C LEU A 84 14.86 -27.55 5.83
N ALA A 85 14.65 -27.90 7.10
CA ALA A 85 13.81 -29.03 7.47
C ALA A 85 12.33 -28.75 7.18
N LEU A 86 11.87 -27.51 7.33
CA LEU A 86 10.52 -27.10 6.94
C LEU A 86 10.20 -27.39 5.47
N TYR A 87 11.21 -27.34 4.60
CA TYR A 87 11.07 -27.55 3.16
C TYR A 87 11.52 -28.95 2.70
N ALA A 88 11.76 -29.88 3.64
CA ALA A 88 12.10 -31.26 3.28
C ALA A 88 10.99 -31.89 2.43
N GLY A 89 11.37 -32.52 1.30
CA GLY A 89 10.42 -33.11 0.35
C GLY A 89 9.84 -32.12 -0.67
N HIS A 90 10.15 -30.82 -0.57
CA HIS A 90 9.88 -29.85 -1.63
C HIS A 90 11.10 -29.70 -2.56
N ALA A 91 10.86 -29.46 -3.85
CA ALA A 91 11.93 -29.14 -4.81
C ALA A 91 12.59 -27.77 -4.53
N GLY A 92 11.96 -26.92 -3.72
CA GLY A 92 12.39 -25.60 -3.31
C GLY A 92 11.29 -24.89 -2.55
N VAL A 93 11.56 -23.68 -2.05
CA VAL A 93 10.54 -22.84 -1.39
C VAL A 93 9.38 -22.59 -2.37
N PRO A 94 8.13 -22.94 -2.02
CA PRO A 94 6.97 -22.66 -2.87
C PRO A 94 6.81 -21.16 -3.13
N THR A 95 6.29 -20.79 -4.30
CA THR A 95 6.07 -19.37 -4.67
C THR A 95 4.74 -18.80 -4.16
N ARG A 96 3.85 -19.66 -3.65
CA ARG A 96 2.53 -19.31 -3.11
C ARG A 96 2.18 -20.20 -1.92
N GLY A 97 1.19 -19.75 -1.14
CA GLY A 97 0.70 -20.46 0.04
C GLY A 97 1.48 -20.09 1.31
N PRO A 98 1.12 -20.71 2.46
CA PRO A 98 1.68 -20.34 3.76
C PRO A 98 3.19 -20.56 3.84
N LEU A 99 3.71 -21.60 3.18
CA LEU A 99 5.15 -21.88 3.13
C LEU A 99 5.95 -20.86 2.30
N ALA A 100 5.29 -20.09 1.44
CA ALA A 100 5.92 -19.00 0.70
C ALA A 100 6.03 -17.70 1.52
N ALA A 101 5.15 -17.54 2.52
CA ALA A 101 5.14 -16.39 3.42
C ALA A 101 6.10 -16.64 4.59
N ASN A 102 7.39 -16.74 4.27
CA ASN A 102 8.43 -17.20 5.19
C ASN A 102 9.34 -16.10 5.74
N THR A 103 9.01 -14.83 5.48
CA THR A 103 9.69 -13.66 6.06
C THR A 103 8.72 -12.86 6.93
N VAL A 104 9.26 -12.14 7.90
CA VAL A 104 8.49 -11.16 8.70
C VAL A 104 8.15 -9.95 7.82
N ALA A 105 7.01 -9.30 8.01
CA ALA A 105 6.71 -8.06 7.28
C ALA A 105 7.48 -6.88 7.88
N GLY A 106 8.32 -6.21 7.08
CA GLY A 106 9.11 -5.05 7.51
C GLY A 106 8.47 -3.68 7.24
N THR A 107 7.40 -3.60 6.43
CA THR A 107 6.79 -2.33 6.00
C THR A 107 6.41 -1.41 7.17
N ILE A 108 5.66 -1.91 8.16
CA ILE A 108 5.18 -1.08 9.29
C ILE A 108 6.33 -0.61 10.17
N SER A 109 7.30 -1.49 10.43
CA SER A 109 8.51 -1.15 11.20
C SER A 109 9.33 -0.05 10.51
N ALA A 110 9.41 -0.06 9.17
CA ALA A 110 10.05 1.04 8.43
C ALA A 110 9.30 2.36 8.57
N TRP A 111 7.97 2.36 8.56
CA TRP A 111 7.20 3.59 8.75
C TRP A 111 7.42 4.16 10.15
N ALA A 112 7.37 3.32 11.18
CA ALA A 112 7.65 3.72 12.56
C ALA A 112 9.07 4.29 12.69
N ALA A 113 10.09 3.58 12.19
CA ALA A 113 11.47 4.04 12.25
C ALA A 113 11.69 5.38 11.52
N ALA A 114 11.05 5.58 10.37
CA ALA A 114 11.12 6.85 9.63
C ALA A 114 10.44 8.00 10.41
N LEU A 115 9.26 7.76 11.00
CA LEU A 115 8.54 8.77 11.79
C LEU A 115 9.29 9.15 13.07
N ASP A 116 9.89 8.17 13.75
CA ASP A 116 10.68 8.39 14.96
C ASP A 116 11.91 9.25 14.68
N GLN A 117 12.60 9.00 13.55
CA GLN A 117 13.75 9.82 13.13
C GLN A 117 13.35 11.21 12.66
N GLY A 118 12.23 11.32 11.94
CA GLY A 118 11.77 12.56 11.33
C GLY A 118 11.10 13.55 12.29
N GLY A 119 10.90 13.18 13.55
CA GLY A 119 10.22 14.03 14.53
C GLY A 119 8.78 14.34 14.12
N ALA A 120 7.99 13.30 13.85
CA ALA A 120 6.60 13.44 13.40
C ALA A 120 5.79 14.41 14.28
N THR A 121 5.01 15.27 13.63
CA THR A 121 4.24 16.36 14.25
C THR A 121 2.74 16.13 14.17
N LEU A 122 2.29 15.45 13.12
CA LEU A 122 0.91 15.06 12.91
C LEU A 122 0.63 13.71 13.58
N PRO A 123 -0.57 13.50 14.14
CA PRO A 123 -0.91 12.25 14.79
C PRO A 123 -1.10 11.13 13.76
N LEU A 124 -0.82 9.89 14.17
CA LEU A 124 -0.86 8.72 13.28
C LEU A 124 -2.24 8.50 12.63
N ASP A 125 -3.32 8.82 13.33
CA ASP A 125 -4.68 8.75 12.80
C ASP A 125 -4.87 9.66 11.59
N ARG A 126 -4.22 10.84 11.58
CA ARG A 126 -4.20 11.73 10.42
C ARG A 126 -3.46 11.09 9.24
N LEU A 127 -2.29 10.51 9.49
CA LEU A 127 -1.46 9.91 8.43
C LEU A 127 -2.16 8.70 7.77
N LEU A 128 -2.94 7.94 8.55
CA LEU A 128 -3.65 6.75 8.08
C LEU A 128 -5.08 7.04 7.59
N ARG A 129 -5.60 8.25 7.82
CA ARG A 129 -7.00 8.63 7.56
C ARG A 129 -7.47 8.27 6.15
N ASP A 130 -6.71 8.65 5.13
CA ASP A 130 -7.08 8.45 3.73
C ASP A 130 -7.06 6.96 3.34
N ALA A 131 -6.08 6.21 3.84
CA ALA A 131 -6.02 4.76 3.65
C ALA A 131 -7.22 4.05 4.29
N ILE A 132 -7.56 4.41 5.53
CA ILE A 132 -8.74 3.87 6.25
C ILE A 132 -10.01 4.20 5.47
N PHE A 133 -10.20 5.46 5.07
CA PHE A 133 -11.37 5.89 4.31
C PHE A 133 -11.54 5.07 3.02
N HIS A 134 -10.46 4.87 2.25
CA HIS A 134 -10.51 4.08 1.03
C HIS A 134 -10.72 2.59 1.27
N ALA A 135 -10.21 2.05 2.39
CA ALA A 135 -10.43 0.65 2.76
C ALA A 135 -11.91 0.40 3.12
N GLU A 136 -12.54 1.34 3.83
CA GLU A 136 -13.94 1.23 4.27
C GLU A 136 -14.95 1.58 3.18
N SER A 137 -14.65 2.60 2.38
CA SER A 137 -15.56 3.13 1.36
C SER A 137 -15.39 2.48 -0.01
N GLY A 138 -14.27 1.79 -0.22
CA GLY A 138 -13.84 1.28 -1.51
C GLY A 138 -13.32 2.36 -2.45
N VAL A 139 -12.85 1.92 -3.61
CA VAL A 139 -12.32 2.78 -4.68
C VAL A 139 -12.78 2.31 -6.05
N ALA A 140 -12.82 3.21 -7.02
CA ALA A 140 -13.03 2.83 -8.41
C ALA A 140 -11.80 2.06 -8.91
N VAL A 141 -12.00 0.84 -9.40
CA VAL A 141 -10.90 -0.02 -9.85
C VAL A 141 -10.44 0.40 -11.24
N THR A 142 -9.13 0.58 -11.41
CA THR A 142 -8.55 0.84 -12.72
C THR A 142 -8.65 -0.41 -13.61
N ARG A 143 -8.64 -0.24 -14.93
CA ARG A 143 -8.66 -1.38 -15.87
C ARG A 143 -7.54 -2.39 -15.59
N GLY A 144 -6.34 -1.90 -15.30
CA GLY A 144 -5.19 -2.76 -14.95
C GLY A 144 -5.40 -3.52 -13.65
N GLY A 145 -5.88 -2.85 -12.60
CA GLY A 145 -6.22 -3.49 -11.34
C GLY A 145 -7.31 -4.55 -11.49
N ALA A 146 -8.34 -4.27 -12.29
CA ALA A 146 -9.42 -5.22 -12.59
C ALA A 146 -8.91 -6.45 -13.35
N ALA A 147 -8.03 -6.27 -14.34
CA ALA A 147 -7.42 -7.37 -15.08
C ALA A 147 -6.60 -8.30 -14.16
N ILE A 148 -5.80 -7.72 -13.26
CA ILE A 148 -5.00 -8.50 -12.30
C ILE A 148 -5.92 -9.22 -11.30
N ALA A 149 -6.94 -8.54 -10.77
CA ALA A 149 -7.90 -9.14 -9.85
C ALA A 149 -8.68 -10.29 -10.50
N ALA A 150 -9.02 -10.18 -11.79
CA ALA A 150 -9.65 -11.27 -12.54
C ALA A 150 -8.69 -12.46 -12.73
N ALA A 151 -7.44 -12.19 -13.10
CA ALA A 151 -6.43 -13.22 -13.33
C ALA A 151 -6.01 -13.96 -12.05
N LYS A 152 -5.95 -13.27 -10.90
CA LYS A 152 -5.47 -13.81 -9.62
C LYS A 152 -6.55 -14.11 -8.59
N GLY A 153 -7.77 -13.64 -8.81
CA GLY A 153 -8.85 -13.72 -7.83
C GLY A 153 -9.21 -15.15 -7.44
N ALA A 154 -9.12 -16.11 -8.37
CA ALA A 154 -9.42 -17.51 -8.07
C ALA A 154 -8.44 -18.12 -7.04
N GLU A 155 -7.16 -17.72 -7.07
CA GLU A 155 -6.13 -18.15 -6.12
C GLU A 155 -6.39 -17.62 -4.70
N LEU A 156 -7.05 -16.47 -4.57
CA LEU A 156 -7.20 -15.74 -3.31
C LEU A 156 -8.57 -15.95 -2.63
N ARG A 157 -9.64 -16.18 -3.39
CA ARG A 157 -11.02 -16.28 -2.86
C ARG A 157 -11.26 -17.50 -1.97
N GLY A 158 -10.44 -18.55 -2.09
CA GLY A 158 -10.51 -19.76 -1.27
C GLY A 158 -9.64 -19.74 -0.02
N LEU A 159 -8.83 -18.69 0.17
CA LEU A 159 -7.94 -18.58 1.33
C LEU A 159 -8.71 -17.93 2.48
N VAL A 160 -8.82 -18.64 3.61
CA VAL A 160 -9.21 -18.02 4.88
C VAL A 160 -8.08 -17.07 5.27
N GLN A 161 -8.32 -15.77 5.08
CA GLN A 161 -7.42 -14.71 5.51
C GLN A 161 -7.93 -14.18 6.85
N PRO A 162 -7.32 -14.54 7.99
CA PRO A 162 -7.80 -14.12 9.31
C PRO A 162 -7.85 -12.59 9.49
N LEU A 163 -7.13 -11.86 8.64
CA LEU A 163 -7.01 -10.40 8.64
C LEU A 163 -7.64 -9.73 7.41
N ALA A 164 -8.36 -10.46 6.55
CA ALA A 164 -9.05 -9.83 5.44
C ALA A 164 -10.19 -8.93 5.97
N PHE A 165 -10.06 -7.63 5.72
CA PHE A 165 -11.11 -6.61 5.90
C PHE A 165 -12.46 -6.97 5.25
N ALA A 166 -12.51 -8.00 4.41
CA ALA A 166 -13.69 -8.47 3.70
C ALA A 166 -14.66 -9.35 4.52
N GLN A 167 -14.35 -9.71 5.78
CA GLN A 167 -15.24 -10.58 6.56
C GLN A 167 -16.39 -9.88 7.32
N ARG A 168 -16.62 -8.57 7.13
CA ARG A 168 -17.87 -7.94 7.60
C ARG A 168 -18.98 -8.08 6.55
N PRO A 169 -20.10 -8.77 6.84
CA PRO A 169 -21.25 -8.84 5.95
C PRO A 169 -22.06 -7.55 6.04
N SER A 170 -21.48 -6.40 5.69
CA SER A 170 -22.21 -5.14 5.48
C SER A 170 -21.34 -4.08 4.82
N ARG A 171 -21.20 -4.18 3.49
CA ARG A 171 -21.19 -3.07 2.50
C ARG A 171 -20.47 -3.57 1.26
N ARG A 172 -21.25 -3.73 0.19
CA ARG A 172 -20.81 -4.14 -1.14
C ARG A 172 -19.62 -3.31 -1.58
N PHE A 173 -18.61 -3.97 -2.15
CA PHE A 173 -17.72 -3.37 -3.13
C PHE A 173 -18.59 -2.77 -4.25
N LYS A 174 -18.83 -1.45 -4.21
CA LYS A 174 -19.63 -0.76 -5.23
C LYS A 174 -18.73 -0.43 -6.41
N ASP A 175 -18.65 -1.36 -7.36
CA ASP A 175 -18.31 -1.00 -8.73
C ASP A 175 -19.47 -0.17 -9.31
N ARG A 176 -19.29 1.14 -9.48
CA ARG A 176 -20.27 2.04 -10.13
C ARG A 176 -20.02 2.20 -11.64
N SER A 177 -19.16 1.39 -12.27
CA SER A 177 -18.79 1.59 -13.67
C SER A 177 -19.58 0.76 -14.69
N VAL A 178 -20.52 -0.08 -14.27
CA VAL A 178 -21.43 -0.78 -15.18
C VAL A 178 -22.84 -0.23 -15.02
N GLY A 179 -23.05 0.96 -15.57
CA GLY A 179 -24.39 1.49 -15.85
C GLY A 179 -24.99 0.70 -17.00
N THR A 180 -25.91 -0.19 -16.67
CA THR A 180 -26.84 -0.83 -17.60
C THR A 180 -27.72 0.22 -18.28
N GLY A 181 -27.78 0.18 -19.62
CA GLY A 181 -28.92 0.62 -20.42
C GLY A 181 -29.23 2.11 -20.46
N LEU A 182 -28.70 2.80 -21.46
CA LEU A 182 -29.41 3.94 -22.07
C LEU A 182 -30.37 3.38 -23.13
N PRO A 183 -31.69 3.62 -23.04
CA PRO A 183 -32.60 3.31 -24.14
C PRO A 183 -32.41 4.32 -25.28
N ALA A 184 -32.66 3.82 -26.49
CA ALA A 184 -32.77 4.59 -27.71
C ALA A 184 -33.91 5.64 -27.66
N GLN A 185 -33.91 6.56 -28.64
CA GLN A 185 -34.87 7.63 -28.95
C GLN A 185 -34.57 8.96 -28.22
N LEU A 186 -34.35 10.12 -28.85
CA LEU A 186 -34.60 10.66 -30.20
C LEU A 186 -33.39 11.51 -30.63
#